data_AF-A0A080LYQ0-F1
#
_entry.id   AF-A0A080LYQ0-F1
#
_cell.length_a   1.000
_cell.length_b   1.000
_cell.length_c   1.000
_cell.angle_alpha   90.00
_cell.angle_beta   90.00
_cell.angle_gamma   90.00
#
_symmetry.space_group_name_H-M   'P 1'
#
loop_
_entity.id
_entity.type
_entity.pdbx_description
1 polymer ?
#
loop_
_entity_poly.entity_id
_entity_poly.type
_entity_poly.pdbx_seq_one_letter_code
_entity_poly.pdbx_strand_id
1 'polypeptide(L)'
;MFLLVMTKASLLKIDISLKRVQTFIFEVPRLKAMLGANALVGQTMRHDLSKLAIDCGSEPLDGASAPAADTTDPLQPNDQFDRDDPQALYGKGILTRDGGHFTALFADDAGAENFKSAAEALLSKNLPGVLFDIDARPLGSGNLEEVGRKAEALEAHLLELPVLQICQETGQEVASEQSDKGLWTARSVWHRTVASEKFRKGKTRDIIGLMQHELGLTTASGWQEPEDLKDLCAGQYLALIHADGNGVGKRYKDWARKAPDGIGAIEREAHGEAFYHSMRVAVRKAVVQALEKIFADRKDVRPYEVLMLGGDDLLIACRADKALPFALAYAGALKEIGLVDETPLDVGIGVAIAKASYPLHRLHALAEALAASAKRLHRAKPSRGSVIDWQVVTNSWFDDVAQARRAADCRRYTVDGKEESVVLSRRP
;
A
#
# COMPACT_ATOMS: atom_id res chain seq x y z
N MET A 1 15.44 48.23 -28.94
CA MET A 1 15.60 47.63 -27.59
C MET A 1 14.45 46.64 -27.42
N PHE A 2 14.61 45.43 -27.96
CA PHE A 2 13.66 44.34 -27.76
C PHE A 2 13.87 43.84 -26.33
N LEU A 3 12.90 44.10 -25.45
CA LEU A 3 12.85 43.46 -24.15
C LEU A 3 12.63 41.96 -24.42
N LEU A 4 13.67 41.17 -24.21
CA LEU A 4 13.56 39.72 -24.10
C LEU A 4 12.67 39.47 -22.87
N VAL A 5 11.37 39.23 -23.10
CA VAL A 5 10.52 38.62 -22.07
C VAL A 5 11.10 37.22 -21.90
N MET A 6 11.97 37.05 -20.90
CA MET A 6 12.37 35.73 -20.45
C MET A 6 11.09 35.02 -19.99
N THR A 7 10.55 34.17 -20.85
CA THR A 7 9.58 33.15 -20.46
C THR A 7 10.19 32.41 -19.27
N LYS A 8 9.55 32.52 -18.10
CA LYS A 8 9.87 31.67 -16.95
C LYS A 8 10.00 30.24 -17.49
N ALA A 9 11.15 29.60 -17.28
CA ALA A 9 11.32 28.20 -17.65
C ALA A 9 10.17 27.41 -17.03
N SER A 10 9.48 26.60 -17.84
CA SER A 10 8.43 25.73 -17.34
C SER A 10 9.06 24.74 -16.37
N LEU A 11 8.55 24.67 -15.13
CA LEU A 11 9.01 23.69 -14.16
C LEU A 11 8.92 22.29 -14.75
N LEU A 12 9.93 21.47 -14.50
CA LEU A 12 9.95 20.06 -14.87
C LEU A 12 9.40 19.25 -13.70
N LYS A 13 8.42 18.40 -13.99
CA LYS A 13 7.82 17.45 -13.07
C LYS A 13 8.45 16.09 -13.33
N ILE A 14 9.10 15.52 -12.32
CA ILE A 14 9.58 14.14 -12.33
C ILE A 14 8.62 13.29 -11.52
N ASP A 15 8.05 12.29 -12.16
CA ASP A 15 7.13 11.32 -11.57
C ASP A 15 7.81 9.94 -11.50
N ILE A 16 7.95 9.39 -10.30
CA ILE A 16 8.42 8.03 -10.04
C ILE A 16 7.24 7.21 -9.54
N SER A 17 7.02 6.04 -10.14
CA SER A 17 5.95 5.12 -9.72
C SER A 17 6.48 3.71 -9.56
N LEU A 18 6.46 3.20 -8.32
CA LEU A 18 6.72 1.80 -8.05
C LEU A 18 5.58 0.93 -8.56
N LYS A 19 5.90 -0.20 -9.17
CA LYS A 19 4.95 -1.19 -9.68
C LYS A 19 5.11 -2.49 -8.91
N ARG A 20 4.00 -3.21 -8.75
CA ARG A 20 3.98 -4.53 -8.08
C ARG A 20 4.58 -4.52 -6.67
N VAL A 21 4.39 -3.43 -5.92
CA VAL A 21 4.88 -3.31 -4.54
C VAL A 21 4.36 -4.44 -3.65
N GLN A 22 3.11 -4.86 -3.82
CA GLN A 22 2.55 -6.03 -3.13
C GLN A 22 3.36 -7.30 -3.41
N THR A 23 3.71 -7.57 -4.67
CA THR A 23 4.56 -8.71 -5.04
C THR A 23 5.90 -8.66 -4.32
N PHE A 24 6.54 -7.48 -4.29
CA PHE A 24 7.79 -7.30 -3.56
C PHE A 24 7.63 -7.52 -2.05
N ILE A 25 6.55 -7.04 -1.43
CA ILE A 25 6.34 -7.21 0.02
C ILE A 25 6.15 -8.70 0.37
N PHE A 26 5.38 -9.44 -0.44
CA PHE A 26 5.00 -10.82 -0.15
C PHE A 26 5.91 -11.90 -0.74
N GLU A 27 6.94 -11.51 -1.49
CA GLU A 27 7.92 -12.42 -2.10
C GLU A 27 8.56 -13.36 -1.07
N VAL A 28 8.91 -12.83 0.10
CA VAL A 28 9.42 -13.61 1.23
C VAL A 28 8.29 -13.81 2.24
N PRO A 29 7.68 -15.02 2.33
CA PRO A 29 6.46 -15.25 3.10
C PRO A 29 6.73 -15.43 4.61
N ARG A 30 7.52 -14.52 5.18
CA ARG A 30 7.85 -14.44 6.60
C ARG A 30 7.42 -13.10 7.15
N LEU A 31 6.77 -13.10 8.31
CA LEU A 31 6.29 -11.87 8.93
C LEU A 31 7.38 -10.79 9.04
N LYS A 32 8.55 -11.17 9.55
CA LYS A 32 9.71 -10.27 9.65
C LYS A 32 10.09 -9.67 8.30
N ALA A 33 10.20 -10.50 7.27
CA ALA A 33 10.62 -10.03 5.95
C ALA A 33 9.58 -9.12 5.28
N MET A 34 8.28 -9.36 5.48
CA MET A 34 7.21 -8.47 4.99
C MET A 34 7.23 -7.10 5.68
N LEU A 35 7.39 -7.07 7.01
CA LEU A 35 7.56 -5.81 7.75
C LEU A 35 8.83 -5.07 7.32
N GLY A 36 9.91 -5.81 7.13
CA GLY A 36 11.16 -5.30 6.59
C GLY A 36 11.03 -4.72 5.17
N ALA A 37 10.24 -5.35 4.31
CA ALA A 37 9.95 -4.87 2.96
C ALA A 37 9.26 -3.50 3.01
N ASN A 38 8.23 -3.36 3.84
CA ASN A 38 7.56 -2.08 4.06
C ASN A 38 8.55 -1.01 4.56
N ALA A 39 9.38 -1.36 5.54
CA ALA A 39 10.40 -0.47 6.07
C ALA A 39 11.40 0.01 5.00
N LEU A 40 11.83 -0.88 4.09
CA LEU A 40 12.71 -0.51 2.97
C LEU A 40 12.01 0.43 1.98
N VAL A 41 10.76 0.13 1.62
CA VAL A 41 9.96 0.98 0.72
C VAL A 41 9.74 2.35 1.34
N GLY A 42 9.32 2.41 2.60
CA GLY A 42 9.09 3.67 3.32
C GLY A 42 10.36 4.50 3.47
N GLN A 43 11.48 3.88 3.85
CA GLN A 43 12.78 4.56 3.94
C GLN A 43 13.19 5.14 2.58
N THR A 44 13.08 4.35 1.51
CA THR A 44 13.53 4.78 0.18
C THR A 44 12.63 5.89 -0.38
N MET A 45 11.30 5.71 -0.33
CA MET A 45 10.34 6.64 -0.93
C MET A 45 10.16 7.91 -0.11
N ARG A 46 9.97 7.81 1.20
CA ARG A 46 9.58 8.96 2.04
C ARG A 46 10.78 9.75 2.55
N HIS A 47 11.95 9.11 2.64
CA HIS A 47 13.17 9.75 3.15
C HIS A 47 14.25 9.90 2.10
N ASP A 48 14.77 8.81 1.56
CA ASP A 48 15.98 8.85 0.74
C ASP A 48 15.73 9.60 -0.59
N LEU A 49 14.62 9.34 -1.28
CA LEU A 49 14.24 10.08 -2.50
C LEU A 49 13.91 11.55 -2.21
N SER A 50 13.20 11.84 -1.12
CA SER A 50 12.88 13.21 -0.74
C SER A 50 14.16 14.02 -0.46
N LYS A 51 15.11 13.43 0.27
CA LYS A 51 16.40 14.06 0.53
C LYS A 51 17.21 14.22 -0.76
N LEU A 52 17.25 13.18 -1.60
CA LEU A 52 17.96 13.21 -2.86
C LEU A 52 17.41 14.29 -3.81
N ALA A 53 16.08 14.46 -3.88
CA ALA A 53 15.46 15.52 -4.68
C ALA A 53 15.92 16.91 -4.22
N ILE A 54 15.93 17.15 -2.90
CA ILE A 54 16.40 18.41 -2.29
C ILE A 54 17.89 18.63 -2.58
N ASP A 55 18.72 17.61 -2.39
CA ASP A 55 20.16 17.66 -2.65
C ASP A 55 20.46 17.89 -4.15
N CYS A 56 19.59 17.45 -5.04
CA CYS A 56 19.64 17.70 -6.49
C CYS A 56 18.98 19.03 -6.91
N GLY A 57 18.50 19.85 -5.97
CA GLY A 57 17.95 21.17 -6.25
C GLY A 57 16.49 21.19 -6.67
N SER A 58 15.64 20.35 -6.06
CA SER A 58 14.19 20.45 -6.27
C SER A 58 13.66 21.85 -5.94
N GLU A 59 12.78 22.38 -6.80
CA GLU A 59 12.31 23.76 -6.75
C GLU A 59 11.26 23.95 -5.64
N PRO A 60 11.57 24.69 -4.57
CA PRO A 60 10.61 24.99 -3.51
C PRO A 60 9.43 25.80 -4.02
N LEU A 61 8.21 25.40 -3.64
CA LEU A 61 7.00 26.12 -3.96
C LEU A 61 6.47 26.91 -2.76
N ASP A 62 5.63 27.91 -3.04
CA ASP A 62 4.73 28.43 -2.01
C ASP A 62 3.69 27.36 -1.66
N GLY A 63 3.88 26.72 -0.50
CA GLY A 63 3.03 25.65 0.01
C GLY A 63 1.64 26.12 0.47
N ALA A 64 1.33 27.43 0.44
CA ALA A 64 0.04 27.96 0.88
C ALA A 64 -1.17 27.38 0.11
N SER A 65 -0.96 26.90 -1.12
CA SER A 65 -2.01 26.28 -1.94
C SER A 65 -2.30 24.82 -1.57
N ALA A 66 -1.33 24.11 -0.99
CA ALA A 66 -1.46 22.69 -0.63
C ALA A 66 -2.11 22.53 0.77
N PRO A 67 -2.79 21.40 1.02
CA PRO A 67 -3.33 21.12 2.35
C PRO A 67 -2.20 21.00 3.38
N ALA A 68 -2.38 21.61 4.55
CA ALA A 68 -1.51 21.41 5.70
C ALA A 68 -1.81 20.05 6.36
N ALA A 69 -0.91 19.59 7.22
CA ALA A 69 -1.13 18.39 8.02
C ALA A 69 -2.45 18.45 8.82
N ASP A 70 -3.25 17.37 8.75
CA ASP A 70 -4.45 17.23 9.57
C ASP A 70 -4.07 16.86 11.01
N THR A 71 -4.43 17.74 11.96
CA THR A 71 -4.17 17.54 13.40
C THR A 71 -4.88 16.33 14.02
N THR A 72 -5.86 15.79 13.32
CA THR A 72 -6.64 14.60 13.72
C THR A 72 -6.17 13.32 13.03
N ASP A 73 -5.19 13.40 12.12
CA ASP A 73 -4.55 12.21 11.54
C ASP A 73 -3.76 11.48 12.65
N PRO A 74 -3.94 10.16 12.84
CA PRO A 74 -3.10 9.37 13.74
C PRO A 74 -1.61 9.37 13.39
N LEU A 75 -1.22 9.64 12.14
CA LEU A 75 0.17 9.73 11.73
C LEU A 75 0.82 11.06 12.20
N GLN A 76 1.24 11.10 13.46
CA GLN A 76 1.88 12.28 14.08
C GLN A 76 3.31 11.99 14.58
N PRO A 77 4.26 11.68 13.69
CA PRO A 77 5.64 11.48 14.13
C PRO A 77 6.27 12.77 14.68
N ASN A 78 7.27 12.57 15.56
CA ASN A 78 8.04 13.65 16.16
C ASN A 78 8.86 14.42 15.11
N ASP A 79 9.46 13.72 14.15
CA ASP A 79 10.15 14.33 13.02
C ASP A 79 9.10 14.93 12.07
N GLN A 80 9.09 16.25 11.93
CA GLN A 80 8.18 16.96 11.02
C GLN A 80 8.36 16.48 9.57
N PHE A 81 9.57 16.03 9.21
CA PHE A 81 9.83 15.51 7.88
C PHE A 81 9.10 14.20 7.60
N ASP A 82 8.67 13.45 8.62
CA ASP A 82 7.95 12.18 8.45
C ASP A 82 6.43 12.34 8.53
N ARG A 83 5.91 13.54 8.81
CA ARG A 83 4.47 13.84 8.81
C ARG A 83 3.88 13.79 7.40
N ASP A 84 2.59 13.53 7.31
CA ASP A 84 1.81 13.74 6.09
C ASP A 84 1.40 15.21 6.04
N ASP A 85 2.33 16.06 5.58
CA ASP A 85 2.16 17.51 5.47
C ASP A 85 2.48 17.96 4.03
N PRO A 86 1.49 17.91 3.12
CA PRO A 86 1.69 18.31 1.74
C PRO A 86 2.17 19.77 1.60
N GLN A 87 1.68 20.68 2.43
CA GLN A 87 2.16 22.07 2.47
C GLN A 87 3.66 22.16 2.75
N ALA A 88 4.16 21.45 3.76
CA ALA A 88 5.59 21.42 4.06
C ALA A 88 6.43 20.75 2.96
N LEU A 89 5.88 19.72 2.29
CA LEU A 89 6.54 19.04 1.18
C LEU A 89 6.61 19.91 -0.09
N TYR A 90 5.57 20.67 -0.39
CA TYR A 90 5.56 21.64 -1.50
C TYR A 90 6.64 22.70 -1.28
N GLY A 91 6.84 23.15 -0.03
CA GLY A 91 7.95 24.03 0.36
C GLY A 91 9.35 23.43 0.17
N LYS A 92 9.45 22.16 -0.26
CA LYS A 92 10.70 21.46 -0.61
C LYS A 92 10.71 21.02 -2.09
N GLY A 93 9.70 21.39 -2.87
CA GLY A 93 9.55 20.97 -4.26
C GLY A 93 9.08 19.52 -4.45
N ILE A 94 8.47 18.93 -3.42
CA ILE A 94 7.97 17.55 -3.44
C ILE A 94 6.44 17.60 -3.41
N LEU A 95 5.79 17.04 -4.44
CA LEU A 95 4.32 17.04 -4.53
C LEU A 95 3.69 15.79 -3.90
N THR A 96 4.36 14.64 -4.03
CA THR A 96 3.87 13.35 -3.53
C THR A 96 5.06 12.45 -3.17
N ARG A 97 4.91 11.58 -2.17
CA ARG A 97 5.91 10.55 -1.79
C ARG A 97 5.31 9.29 -1.17
N ASP A 98 3.99 9.15 -1.20
CA ASP A 98 3.24 8.07 -0.55
C ASP A 98 2.48 7.22 -1.59
N GLY A 99 2.04 6.02 -1.20
CA GLY A 99 1.25 5.14 -2.08
C GLY A 99 2.04 4.55 -3.25
N GLY A 100 3.36 4.48 -3.16
CA GLY A 100 4.22 4.00 -4.26
C GLY A 100 4.48 5.04 -5.34
N HIS A 101 4.03 6.29 -5.15
CA HIS A 101 4.29 7.40 -6.04
C HIS A 101 5.22 8.42 -5.39
N PHE A 102 6.13 8.97 -6.17
CA PHE A 102 6.99 10.08 -5.76
C PHE A 102 7.03 11.11 -6.87
N THR A 103 6.81 12.38 -6.54
CA THR A 103 6.79 13.47 -7.51
C THR A 103 7.58 14.65 -6.97
N ALA A 104 8.53 15.14 -7.75
CA ALA A 104 9.32 16.33 -7.44
C ALA A 104 9.40 17.30 -8.63
N LEU A 105 9.59 18.58 -8.34
CA LEU A 105 9.71 19.64 -9.32
C LEU A 105 11.14 20.19 -9.40
N PHE A 106 11.57 20.57 -10.59
CA PHE A 106 12.88 21.18 -10.84
C PHE A 106 12.72 22.38 -11.77
N ALA A 107 13.50 23.44 -11.54
CA ALA A 107 13.51 24.63 -12.39
C ALA A 107 14.40 24.48 -13.62
N ASP A 108 15.38 23.58 -13.57
CA ASP A 108 16.37 23.37 -14.63
C ASP A 108 16.51 21.89 -15.02
N ASP A 109 16.86 21.67 -16.30
CA ASP A 109 17.04 20.32 -16.87
C ASP A 109 18.20 19.55 -16.21
N ALA A 110 19.23 20.24 -15.72
CA ALA A 110 20.42 19.59 -15.18
C ALA A 110 20.12 18.95 -13.81
N GLY A 111 19.44 19.67 -12.91
CA GLY A 111 18.95 19.15 -11.62
C GLY A 111 17.98 17.98 -11.82
N ALA A 112 17.07 18.12 -12.79
CA ALA A 112 16.12 17.07 -13.17
C ALA A 112 16.83 15.78 -13.63
N GLU A 113 17.77 15.86 -14.58
CA GLU A 113 18.50 14.69 -15.08
C GLU A 113 19.46 14.08 -14.05
N ASN A 114 20.09 14.93 -13.20
CA ASN A 114 20.90 14.46 -12.08
C ASN A 114 20.06 13.67 -11.08
N PHE A 115 18.88 14.20 -10.70
CA PHE A 115 17.96 13.52 -9.80
C PHE A 115 17.50 12.19 -10.39
N LYS A 116 17.05 12.18 -11.65
CA LYS A 116 16.58 10.96 -12.33
C LYS A 116 17.65 9.85 -12.33
N SER A 117 18.87 10.18 -12.72
CA SER A 117 19.99 9.23 -12.76
C SER A 117 20.34 8.70 -11.36
N ALA A 118 20.36 9.59 -10.36
CA ALA A 118 20.65 9.21 -8.99
C ALA A 118 19.50 8.42 -8.33
N ALA A 119 18.25 8.73 -8.67
CA ALA A 119 17.06 8.04 -8.20
C ALA A 119 17.00 6.61 -8.75
N GLU A 120 17.32 6.40 -10.03
CA GLU A 120 17.43 5.07 -10.63
C GLU A 120 18.46 4.20 -9.91
N ALA A 121 19.65 4.76 -9.63
CA ALA A 121 20.69 4.07 -8.88
C ALA A 121 20.28 3.78 -7.42
N LEU A 122 19.60 4.71 -6.76
CA LEU A 122 19.11 4.57 -5.39
C LEU A 122 18.03 3.48 -5.29
N LEU A 123 17.04 3.50 -6.19
CA LEU A 123 15.97 2.50 -6.25
C LEU A 123 16.53 1.11 -6.52
N SER A 124 17.44 0.98 -7.51
CA SER A 124 18.10 -0.28 -7.84
C SER A 124 18.88 -0.86 -6.66
N LYS A 125 19.51 0.00 -5.86
CA LYS A 125 20.29 -0.40 -4.68
C LYS A 125 19.42 -0.79 -3.50
N ASN A 126 18.39 0.02 -3.19
CA ASN A 126 17.64 -0.12 -1.95
C ASN A 126 16.43 -1.05 -2.07
N LEU A 127 15.88 -1.19 -3.27
CA LEU A 127 14.67 -1.95 -3.58
C LEU A 127 14.90 -2.93 -4.75
N PRO A 128 15.91 -3.82 -4.68
CA PRO A 128 16.15 -4.80 -5.74
C PRO A 128 14.89 -5.64 -6.00
N GLY A 129 14.53 -5.85 -7.28
CA GLY A 129 13.33 -6.59 -7.68
C GLY A 129 12.03 -5.79 -7.68
N VAL A 130 12.04 -4.52 -7.25
CA VAL A 130 10.89 -3.62 -7.46
C VAL A 130 10.94 -3.03 -8.86
N LEU A 131 9.85 -3.19 -9.62
CA LEU A 131 9.68 -2.52 -10.90
C LEU A 131 9.32 -1.05 -10.66
N PHE A 132 9.84 -0.13 -11.48
CA PHE A 132 9.48 1.28 -11.37
C PHE A 132 9.51 2.00 -12.72
N ASP A 133 8.72 3.06 -12.83
CA ASP A 133 8.78 4.00 -13.94
C ASP A 133 9.29 5.34 -13.44
N ILE A 134 10.15 6.00 -14.22
CA ILE A 134 10.53 7.40 -14.02
C ILE A 134 10.17 8.18 -15.28
N ASP A 135 9.27 9.15 -15.14
CA ASP A 135 8.82 10.04 -16.20
C ASP A 135 9.20 11.48 -15.89
N ALA A 136 9.51 12.27 -16.92
CA ALA A 136 9.88 13.68 -16.78
C ALA A 136 9.12 14.50 -17.83
N ARG A 137 8.39 15.52 -17.37
CA ARG A 137 7.51 16.33 -18.23
C ARG A 137 7.39 17.77 -17.75
N PRO A 138 7.15 18.75 -18.64
CA PRO A 138 6.82 20.11 -18.23
C PRO A 138 5.53 20.13 -17.39
N LEU A 139 5.53 20.87 -16.28
CA LEU A 139 4.37 21.04 -15.42
C LEU A 139 3.21 21.67 -16.19
N GLY A 140 2.02 21.06 -16.10
CA GLY A 140 0.83 21.53 -16.80
C GLY A 140 0.72 21.09 -18.26
N SER A 141 1.74 20.40 -18.81
CA SER A 141 1.51 19.56 -19.99
C SER A 141 0.51 18.47 -19.57
N GLY A 142 -0.55 18.24 -20.36
CA GLY A 142 -1.54 17.20 -20.05
C GLY A 142 -0.90 15.81 -19.95
N ASN A 143 -1.71 14.78 -19.65
CA ASN A 143 -1.25 13.39 -19.78
C ASN A 143 -1.02 13.08 -21.28
N LEU A 144 0.12 13.53 -21.82
CA LEU A 144 0.70 12.97 -23.03
C LEU A 144 1.03 11.50 -22.72
N GLU A 145 0.83 10.62 -23.70
CA GLU A 145 1.05 9.18 -23.56
C GLU A 145 2.38 8.89 -22.86
N GLU A 146 2.38 7.95 -21.90
CA GLU A 146 3.54 7.52 -21.12
C GLU A 146 4.75 7.28 -22.04
N VAL A 147 5.68 8.25 -22.12
CA VAL A 147 7.02 8.05 -22.72
C VAL A 147 8.01 7.59 -21.64
N GLY A 148 7.49 7.03 -20.54
CA GLY A 148 8.29 6.52 -19.44
C GLY A 148 9.15 5.34 -19.89
N ARG A 149 10.46 5.43 -19.62
CA ARG A 149 11.34 4.26 -19.75
C ARG A 149 11.02 3.32 -18.59
N LYS A 150 10.38 2.18 -18.89
CA LYS A 150 10.21 1.10 -17.90
C LYS A 150 11.60 0.63 -17.49
N ALA A 151 11.94 0.84 -16.22
CA ALA A 151 13.18 0.37 -15.64
C ALA A 151 12.86 -0.68 -14.58
N GLU A 152 13.69 -1.70 -14.51
CA GLU A 152 13.63 -2.68 -13.43
C GLU A 152 14.80 -2.39 -12.51
N ALA A 153 14.56 -2.37 -11.20
CA ALA A 153 15.63 -2.44 -10.20
C ALA A 153 16.30 -3.81 -10.34
N LEU A 154 17.20 -3.94 -11.32
CA LEU A 154 17.87 -5.20 -11.63
C LEU A 154 18.79 -5.53 -10.47
N GLU A 155 18.40 -6.55 -9.70
CA GLU A 155 19.36 -7.30 -8.93
C GLU A 155 20.31 -7.98 -9.92
N ALA A 156 21.61 -8.04 -9.62
CA ALA A 156 22.55 -8.73 -10.49
C ALA A 156 22.15 -10.21 -10.56
N HIS A 157 21.45 -10.60 -11.63
CA HIS A 157 21.12 -11.99 -11.89
C HIS A 157 22.42 -12.73 -12.21
N LEU A 158 23.07 -13.23 -11.16
CA LEU A 158 24.11 -14.22 -11.29
C LEU A 158 23.48 -15.43 -11.97
N LEU A 159 24.12 -15.95 -13.02
CA LEU A 159 23.75 -17.22 -13.62
C LEU A 159 23.58 -18.25 -12.51
N GLU A 160 22.43 -18.93 -12.48
CA GLU A 160 22.18 -20.07 -11.60
C GLU A 160 23.11 -21.21 -12.03
N LEU A 161 24.32 -21.21 -11.48
CA LEU A 161 25.29 -22.26 -11.69
C LEU A 161 25.06 -23.35 -10.64
N PRO A 162 25.08 -24.64 -10.99
CA PRO A 162 24.87 -25.75 -10.04
C PRO A 162 25.83 -25.77 -8.83
N VAL A 163 26.93 -25.00 -8.90
CA VAL A 163 27.93 -24.87 -7.84
C VAL A 163 27.57 -23.81 -6.79
N LEU A 164 26.56 -22.97 -7.05
CA LEU A 164 26.14 -21.91 -6.15
C LEU A 164 25.01 -22.41 -5.25
N GLN A 165 25.10 -22.07 -3.97
CA GLN A 165 24.04 -22.35 -3.01
C GLN A 165 22.83 -21.45 -3.33
N ILE A 166 21.67 -22.05 -3.56
CA ILE A 166 20.40 -21.31 -3.72
C ILE A 166 19.88 -20.89 -2.35
N CYS A 167 19.19 -19.74 -2.27
CA CYS A 167 18.52 -19.33 -1.04
C CYS A 167 17.59 -20.43 -0.51
N GLN A 168 17.81 -20.83 0.74
CA GLN A 168 17.00 -21.86 1.39
C GLN A 168 15.63 -21.34 1.87
N GLU A 169 15.41 -20.03 1.87
CA GLU A 169 14.16 -19.40 2.31
C GLU A 169 13.18 -19.20 1.14
N THR A 170 13.65 -18.63 0.03
CA THR A 170 12.83 -18.35 -1.16
C THR A 170 12.90 -19.47 -2.20
N GLY A 171 13.96 -20.29 -2.19
CA GLY A 171 14.25 -21.24 -3.27
C GLY A 171 14.66 -20.55 -4.58
N GLN A 172 14.96 -19.25 -4.52
CA GLN A 172 15.34 -18.39 -5.64
C GLN A 172 16.62 -17.65 -5.28
N GLU A 173 17.33 -17.12 -6.28
CA GLU A 173 18.56 -16.34 -6.10
C GLU A 173 19.73 -17.14 -5.47
N VAL A 174 20.93 -16.56 -5.60
CA VAL A 174 22.14 -17.09 -4.99
C VAL A 174 22.19 -16.65 -3.52
N ALA A 175 22.40 -17.60 -2.62
CA ALA A 175 22.62 -17.30 -1.21
C ALA A 175 23.97 -16.59 -1.02
N SER A 176 23.96 -15.52 -0.22
CA SER A 176 25.14 -14.72 0.08
C SER A 176 25.42 -14.57 1.57
N GLU A 177 24.42 -14.82 2.42
CA GLU A 177 24.49 -14.61 3.87
C GLU A 177 23.95 -15.82 4.61
N GLN A 178 24.37 -16.01 5.87
CA GLN A 178 23.80 -17.04 6.75
C GLN A 178 22.91 -16.37 7.80
N SER A 179 21.68 -16.86 7.94
CA SER A 179 20.72 -16.40 8.96
C SER A 179 21.08 -16.90 10.36
N ASP A 180 20.46 -16.31 11.39
CA ASP A 180 20.62 -16.71 12.80
C ASP A 180 20.25 -18.19 13.07
N LYS A 181 19.43 -18.78 12.19
CA LYS A 181 19.02 -20.20 12.26
C LYS A 181 19.94 -21.12 11.47
N GLY A 182 21.05 -20.60 10.93
CA GLY A 182 22.01 -21.34 10.13
C GLY A 182 21.61 -21.57 8.67
N LEU A 183 20.46 -21.06 8.22
CA LEU A 183 20.03 -21.15 6.82
C LEU A 183 20.80 -20.17 5.93
N TRP A 184 21.21 -20.63 4.76
CA TRP A 184 21.81 -19.80 3.71
C TRP A 184 20.73 -19.01 2.97
N THR A 185 20.79 -17.69 3.08
CA THR A 185 19.79 -16.76 2.55
C THR A 185 20.36 -15.85 1.47
N ALA A 186 19.53 -15.44 0.51
CA ALA A 186 19.87 -14.40 -0.43
C ALA A 186 20.01 -13.04 0.28
N ARG A 187 20.74 -12.13 -0.37
CA ARG A 187 20.97 -10.78 0.16
C ARG A 187 19.67 -10.01 0.37
N SER A 188 18.73 -10.15 -0.56
CA SER A 188 17.37 -9.58 -0.51
C SER A 188 16.64 -9.95 0.79
N VAL A 189 16.65 -11.24 1.16
CA VAL A 189 16.08 -11.77 2.42
C VAL A 189 16.76 -11.18 3.65
N TRP A 190 18.10 -11.09 3.62
CA TRP A 190 18.87 -10.53 4.72
C TRP A 190 18.57 -9.04 4.95
N HIS A 191 18.55 -8.22 3.89
CA HIS A 191 18.20 -6.80 3.97
C HIS A 191 16.81 -6.57 4.59
N ARG A 192 15.82 -7.38 4.18
CA ARG A 192 14.46 -7.32 4.75
C ARG A 192 14.47 -7.67 6.24
N THR A 193 15.19 -8.72 6.64
CA THR A 193 15.33 -9.10 8.05
C THR A 193 15.94 -7.97 8.89
N VAL A 194 17.03 -7.35 8.42
CA VAL A 194 17.67 -6.21 9.09
C VAL A 194 16.72 -5.00 9.20
N ALA A 195 15.96 -4.72 8.14
CA ALA A 195 14.96 -3.65 8.14
C ALA A 195 13.82 -3.94 9.14
N SER A 196 13.41 -5.19 9.30
CA SER A 196 12.43 -5.61 10.31
C SER A 196 12.90 -5.31 11.74
N GLU A 197 14.18 -5.50 12.03
CA GLU A 197 14.73 -5.17 13.35
C GLU A 197 14.74 -3.65 13.63
N LYS A 198 14.85 -2.82 12.58
CA LYS A 198 14.63 -1.38 12.72
C LYS A 198 13.16 -1.06 12.95
N PHE A 199 12.25 -1.76 12.26
CA PHE A 199 10.81 -1.61 12.43
C PHE A 199 10.45 -1.88 13.89
N ARG A 200 10.83 -3.02 14.46
CA ARG A 200 10.57 -3.35 15.88
C ARG A 200 11.06 -2.31 16.89
N LYS A 201 12.14 -1.61 16.56
CA LYS A 201 12.74 -0.57 17.40
C LYS A 201 12.07 0.80 17.22
N GLY A 202 11.02 0.91 16.40
CA GLY A 202 10.37 2.17 16.05
C GLY A 202 11.28 3.12 15.26
N LYS A 203 12.19 2.57 14.44
CA LYS A 203 13.22 3.34 13.70
C LYS A 203 13.04 3.29 12.19
N THR A 204 11.81 3.04 11.72
CA THR A 204 11.49 3.02 10.29
C THR A 204 10.58 4.18 9.94
N ARG A 205 10.59 4.54 8.66
CA ARG A 205 9.88 5.70 8.12
C ARG A 205 8.71 5.31 7.22
N ASP A 206 8.35 4.02 7.20
CA ASP A 206 7.11 3.55 6.58
C ASP A 206 5.90 3.91 7.45
N ILE A 207 4.71 3.97 6.84
CA ILE A 207 3.49 4.44 7.51
C ILE A 207 3.13 3.55 8.71
N ILE A 208 3.29 2.23 8.58
CA ILE A 208 3.00 1.29 9.67
C ILE A 208 4.01 1.50 10.81
N GLY A 209 5.30 1.65 10.47
CA GLY A 209 6.38 1.93 11.41
C GLY A 209 6.19 3.22 12.21
N LEU A 210 5.75 4.29 11.54
CA LEU A 210 5.48 5.58 12.18
C LEU A 210 4.20 5.60 13.00
N MET A 211 3.26 4.71 12.71
CA MET A 211 1.99 4.58 13.43
C MET A 211 1.99 3.39 14.41
N GLN A 212 3.15 2.85 14.78
CA GLN A 212 3.20 1.64 15.60
C GLN A 212 2.45 1.77 16.92
N HIS A 213 2.49 2.94 17.55
CA HIS A 213 1.81 3.16 18.82
C HIS A 213 0.29 3.16 18.63
N GLU A 214 -0.21 3.92 17.65
CA GLU A 214 -1.62 4.09 17.30
C GLU A 214 -2.22 2.78 16.78
N LEU A 215 -1.44 1.98 16.07
CA LEU A 215 -1.83 0.66 15.58
C LEU A 215 -1.69 -0.45 16.65
N GLY A 216 -1.27 -0.13 17.88
CA GLY A 216 -1.09 -1.11 18.96
C GLY A 216 0.02 -2.13 18.69
N LEU A 217 1.02 -1.76 17.90
CA LEU A 217 2.10 -2.65 17.47
C LEU A 217 3.30 -2.66 18.43
N THR A 218 3.33 -1.76 19.41
CA THR A 218 4.42 -1.64 20.38
C THR A 218 4.27 -2.61 21.55
N THR A 219 5.39 -2.92 22.21
CA THR A 219 5.39 -3.70 23.47
C THR A 219 4.67 -2.98 24.62
N ALA A 220 4.60 -1.64 24.58
CA ALA A 220 3.85 -0.84 25.55
C ALA A 220 2.33 -1.11 25.49
N SER A 221 1.83 -1.69 24.40
CA SER A 221 0.42 -2.04 24.22
C SER A 221 -0.02 -3.26 25.04
N GLY A 222 0.88 -3.93 25.77
CA GLY A 222 0.59 -5.05 26.68
C GLY A 222 0.59 -6.44 26.03
N TRP A 223 0.79 -6.52 24.72
CA TRP A 223 0.91 -7.78 23.99
C TRP A 223 2.35 -8.28 23.89
N GLN A 224 2.48 -9.60 23.76
CA GLN A 224 3.69 -10.21 23.22
C GLN A 224 3.72 -10.04 21.69
N GLU A 225 4.90 -9.74 21.17
CA GLU A 225 5.09 -9.55 19.73
C GLU A 225 5.09 -10.90 19.00
N PRO A 226 4.37 -11.02 17.87
CA PRO A 226 4.41 -12.23 17.05
C PRO A 226 5.75 -12.37 16.30
N GLU A 227 6.30 -13.58 16.28
CA GLU A 227 7.51 -13.88 15.51
C GLU A 227 7.18 -14.22 14.05
N ASP A 228 6.04 -14.89 13.82
CA ASP A 228 5.51 -15.27 12.51
C ASP A 228 3.96 -15.27 12.48
N LEU A 229 3.37 -15.38 11.28
CA LEU A 229 1.91 -15.31 11.07
C LEU A 229 1.13 -16.37 11.86
N LYS A 230 1.72 -17.54 12.09
CA LYS A 230 1.10 -18.62 12.87
C LYS A 230 0.86 -18.22 14.34
N ASP A 231 1.67 -17.31 14.88
CA ASP A 231 1.61 -16.92 16.29
C ASP A 231 0.37 -16.04 16.55
N LEU A 232 -0.07 -15.29 15.53
CA LEU A 232 -1.32 -14.51 15.55
C LEU A 232 -2.54 -15.38 15.83
N CYS A 233 -2.48 -16.65 15.45
CA CYS A 233 -3.65 -17.52 15.36
C CYS A 233 -4.03 -18.17 16.70
N ALA A 234 -3.10 -18.30 17.65
CA ALA A 234 -3.30 -19.04 18.90
C ALA A 234 -3.97 -20.43 18.68
N GLY A 235 -3.50 -21.18 17.66
CA GLY A 235 -4.05 -22.49 17.28
C GLY A 235 -5.32 -22.47 16.41
N GLN A 236 -5.86 -21.29 16.10
CA GLN A 236 -7.01 -21.12 15.21
C GLN A 236 -6.58 -20.91 13.74
N TYR A 237 -7.54 -20.56 12.89
CA TYR A 237 -7.28 -20.21 11.49
C TYR A 237 -6.71 -18.80 11.39
N LEU A 238 -5.87 -18.60 10.36
CA LEU A 238 -5.41 -17.30 9.92
C LEU A 238 -6.46 -16.70 8.99
N ALA A 239 -6.78 -15.43 9.18
CA ALA A 239 -7.52 -14.63 8.23
C ALA A 239 -6.61 -13.57 7.61
N LEU A 240 -6.75 -13.39 6.31
CA LEU A 240 -6.17 -12.27 5.57
C LEU A 240 -7.30 -11.42 5.03
N ILE A 241 -7.26 -10.13 5.35
CA ILE A 241 -8.28 -9.16 4.96
C ILE A 241 -7.61 -8.14 4.04
N HIS A 242 -8.13 -8.02 2.83
CA HIS A 242 -7.76 -6.98 1.87
C HIS A 242 -8.96 -6.04 1.71
N ALA A 243 -8.79 -4.75 1.98
CA ALA A 243 -9.77 -3.73 1.68
C ALA A 243 -9.23 -2.73 0.65
N ASP A 244 -10.03 -2.44 -0.37
CA ASP A 244 -9.65 -1.61 -1.52
C ASP A 244 -10.76 -0.61 -1.84
N GLY A 245 -10.41 0.66 -2.07
CA GLY A 245 -11.36 1.77 -2.17
C GLY A 245 -12.24 1.71 -3.41
N ASN A 246 -13.54 1.97 -3.23
CA ASN A 246 -14.51 1.96 -4.31
C ASN A 246 -14.46 3.25 -5.12
N GLY A 247 -14.05 3.12 -6.39
CA GLY A 247 -14.17 4.20 -7.37
C GLY A 247 -13.25 5.40 -7.14
N VAL A 248 -12.19 5.26 -6.34
CA VAL A 248 -11.25 6.35 -6.01
C VAL A 248 -10.76 7.09 -7.25
N GLY A 249 -10.31 6.38 -8.29
CA GLY A 249 -9.86 7.03 -9.53
C GLY A 249 -10.95 7.81 -10.28
N LYS A 250 -12.22 7.36 -10.22
CA LYS A 250 -13.34 8.13 -10.79
C LYS A 250 -13.65 9.35 -9.92
N ARG A 251 -13.69 9.18 -8.60
CA ARG A 251 -13.92 10.28 -7.64
C ARG A 251 -12.86 11.36 -7.77
N TYR A 252 -11.59 10.96 -7.88
CA TYR A 252 -10.50 11.90 -8.15
C TYR A 252 -10.71 12.67 -9.45
N LYS A 253 -11.08 12.02 -10.56
CA LYS A 253 -11.38 12.70 -11.83
C LYS A 253 -12.56 13.68 -11.71
N ASP A 254 -13.59 13.30 -10.96
CA ASP A 254 -14.76 14.15 -10.71
C ASP A 254 -14.38 15.36 -9.84
N TRP A 255 -13.54 15.15 -8.83
CA TRP A 255 -13.00 16.18 -7.95
C TRP A 255 -12.06 17.14 -8.69
N ALA A 256 -11.12 16.63 -9.48
CA ALA A 256 -10.18 17.41 -10.25
C ALA A 256 -10.87 18.33 -11.27
N ARG A 257 -12.01 17.90 -11.83
CA ARG A 257 -12.84 18.74 -12.73
C ARG A 257 -13.56 19.89 -12.03
N LYS A 258 -13.67 19.86 -10.70
CA LYS A 258 -14.24 20.95 -9.89
C LYS A 258 -13.19 21.98 -9.47
N ALA A 259 -11.94 21.83 -9.91
CA ALA A 259 -10.90 22.84 -9.66
C ALA A 259 -11.37 24.20 -10.23
N PRO A 260 -11.15 25.32 -9.52
CA PRO A 260 -11.56 26.63 -10.01
C PRO A 260 -10.95 26.97 -11.38
N ASP A 261 -11.73 27.63 -12.23
CA ASP A 261 -11.26 28.07 -13.55
C ASP A 261 -10.12 29.09 -13.42
N GLY A 262 -9.16 29.02 -14.33
CA GLY A 262 -8.06 30.00 -14.42
C GLY A 262 -6.96 29.87 -13.37
N ILE A 263 -7.00 28.88 -12.48
CA ILE A 263 -5.89 28.62 -11.54
C ILE A 263 -4.64 28.09 -12.28
N GLY A 264 -3.48 28.25 -11.68
CA GLY A 264 -2.22 27.73 -12.21
C GLY A 264 -2.11 26.21 -12.12
N ALA A 265 -1.02 25.67 -12.68
CA ALA A 265 -0.78 24.23 -12.67
C ALA A 265 -0.46 23.69 -11.26
N ILE A 266 0.24 24.48 -10.43
CA ILE A 266 0.57 24.11 -9.06
C ILE A 266 -0.69 24.00 -8.21
N GLU A 267 -1.59 24.98 -8.33
CA GLU A 267 -2.85 25.01 -7.61
C GLU A 267 -3.77 23.85 -8.03
N ARG A 268 -3.70 23.42 -9.30
CA ARG A 268 -4.39 22.19 -9.75
C ARG A 268 -3.84 20.93 -9.09
N GLU A 269 -2.52 20.79 -8.99
CA GLU A 269 -1.90 19.66 -8.29
C GLU A 269 -2.29 19.68 -6.81
N ALA A 270 -2.22 20.84 -6.15
CA ALA A 270 -2.62 21.02 -4.76
C ALA A 270 -4.10 20.69 -4.50
N HIS A 271 -4.99 21.10 -5.41
CA HIS A 271 -6.41 20.73 -5.37
C HIS A 271 -6.60 19.21 -5.46
N GLY A 272 -5.84 18.53 -6.34
CA GLY A 272 -5.83 17.08 -6.43
C GLY A 272 -5.30 16.40 -5.16
N GLU A 273 -4.21 16.92 -4.60
CA GLU A 273 -3.58 16.38 -3.39
C GLU A 273 -4.50 16.51 -2.17
N ALA A 274 -5.34 17.56 -2.08
CA ALA A 274 -6.35 17.67 -1.03
C ALA A 274 -7.29 16.45 -0.96
N PHE A 275 -7.63 15.87 -2.12
CA PHE A 275 -8.44 14.64 -2.17
C PHE A 275 -7.68 13.45 -1.59
N TYR A 276 -6.47 13.17 -2.10
CA TYR A 276 -5.68 12.04 -1.64
C TYR A 276 -5.27 12.17 -0.17
N HIS A 277 -4.89 13.37 0.29
CA HIS A 277 -4.57 13.63 1.68
C HIS A 277 -5.77 13.30 2.59
N SER A 278 -6.97 13.83 2.28
CA SER A 278 -8.17 13.53 3.08
C SER A 278 -8.50 12.03 3.12
N MET A 279 -8.25 11.31 2.03
CA MET A 279 -8.45 9.86 1.93
C MET A 279 -7.45 9.10 2.81
N ARG A 280 -6.16 9.45 2.77
CA ARG A 280 -5.13 8.84 3.62
C ARG A 280 -5.47 9.02 5.10
N VAL A 281 -5.87 10.23 5.50
CA VAL A 281 -6.31 10.55 6.87
C VAL A 281 -7.51 9.68 7.28
N ALA A 282 -8.54 9.60 6.42
CA ALA A 282 -9.75 8.83 6.71
C ALA A 282 -9.46 7.33 6.90
N VAL A 283 -8.64 6.75 6.04
CA VAL A 283 -8.23 5.33 6.11
C VAL A 283 -7.45 5.05 7.40
N ARG A 284 -6.45 5.87 7.73
CA ARG A 284 -5.67 5.74 8.96
C ARG A 284 -6.54 5.82 10.21
N LYS A 285 -7.44 6.80 10.28
CA LYS A 285 -8.40 6.95 11.39
C LYS A 285 -9.32 5.74 11.52
N ALA A 286 -9.88 5.27 10.41
CA ALA A 286 -10.78 4.12 10.43
C ALA A 286 -10.08 2.82 10.86
N VAL A 287 -8.82 2.60 10.45
CA VAL A 287 -8.02 1.46 10.89
C VAL A 287 -7.80 1.49 12.39
N VAL A 288 -7.34 2.61 12.94
CA VAL A 288 -7.09 2.76 14.39
C VAL A 288 -8.37 2.49 15.18
N GLN A 289 -9.49 3.13 14.81
CA GLN A 289 -10.78 2.92 15.46
C GLN A 289 -11.26 1.46 15.42
N ALA A 290 -11.11 0.80 14.26
CA ALA A 290 -11.49 -0.60 14.11
C ALA A 290 -10.60 -1.54 14.94
N LEU A 291 -9.29 -1.26 15.01
CA LEU A 291 -8.35 -2.04 15.80
C LEU A 291 -8.66 -1.93 17.29
N GLU A 292 -8.84 -0.71 17.81
CA GLU A 292 -9.18 -0.46 19.21
C GLU A 292 -10.49 -1.14 19.61
N LYS A 293 -11.51 -1.09 18.74
CA LYS A 293 -12.82 -1.67 19.00
C LYS A 293 -12.79 -3.20 19.07
N ILE A 294 -12.03 -3.86 18.20
CA ILE A 294 -12.10 -5.32 18.02
C ILE A 294 -11.04 -6.07 18.82
N PHE A 295 -9.88 -5.44 19.03
CA PHE A 295 -8.71 -6.03 19.67
C PHE A 295 -8.41 -5.40 21.03
N ALA A 296 -9.46 -5.13 21.81
CA ALA A 296 -9.34 -4.50 23.14
C ALA A 296 -8.72 -5.41 24.21
N ASP A 297 -8.79 -6.74 24.06
CA ASP A 297 -8.21 -7.68 25.03
C ASP A 297 -6.69 -7.81 24.80
N ARG A 298 -5.92 -7.06 25.60
CA ARG A 298 -4.47 -6.98 25.51
C ARG A 298 -3.78 -8.10 26.29
N LYS A 299 -4.10 -9.36 25.96
CA LYS A 299 -3.50 -10.56 26.56
C LYS A 299 -2.75 -11.37 25.53
N ASP A 300 -1.72 -12.08 25.98
CA ASP A 300 -0.92 -13.02 25.18
C ASP A 300 -0.27 -12.36 23.94
N VAL A 301 -0.08 -13.16 22.89
CA VAL A 301 0.45 -12.70 21.59
C VAL A 301 -0.59 -11.85 20.87
N ARG A 302 -0.15 -10.72 20.30
CA ARG A 302 -1.02 -9.85 19.49
C ARG A 302 -1.70 -10.66 18.37
N PRO A 303 -3.05 -10.63 18.25
CA PRO A 303 -3.79 -11.49 17.33
C PRO A 303 -3.95 -10.90 15.91
N TYR A 304 -3.15 -9.90 15.54
CA TYR A 304 -3.10 -9.34 14.19
C TYR A 304 -1.74 -8.71 13.86
N GLU A 305 -1.51 -8.52 12.57
CA GLU A 305 -0.46 -7.67 12.03
C GLU A 305 -1.00 -6.87 10.84
N VAL A 306 -0.74 -5.56 10.83
CA VAL A 306 -1.01 -4.72 9.65
C VAL A 306 0.14 -4.95 8.68
N LEU A 307 -0.17 -5.50 7.51
CA LEU A 307 0.82 -5.84 6.49
C LEU A 307 0.96 -4.76 5.43
N MET A 308 -0.11 -4.00 5.16
CA MET A 308 -0.09 -2.85 4.26
C MET A 308 -1.09 -1.79 4.72
N LEU A 309 -0.70 -0.53 4.64
CA LEU A 309 -1.52 0.63 4.92
C LEU A 309 -1.04 1.78 4.02
N GLY A 310 -1.64 1.93 2.83
CA GLY A 310 -1.19 2.90 1.84
C GLY A 310 -2.31 3.37 0.93
N GLY A 311 -2.51 4.68 0.84
CA GLY A 311 -3.63 5.24 0.07
C GLY A 311 -4.96 4.76 0.63
N ASP A 312 -5.74 4.08 -0.20
CA ASP A 312 -7.00 3.40 0.12
C ASP A 312 -6.88 1.89 0.33
N ASP A 313 -5.69 1.32 0.14
CA ASP A 313 -5.42 -0.11 0.29
C ASP A 313 -5.00 -0.45 1.73
N LEU A 314 -5.64 -1.48 2.27
CA LEU A 314 -5.37 -2.04 3.59
C LEU A 314 -5.27 -3.56 3.48
N LEU A 315 -4.14 -4.11 3.96
CA LEU A 315 -3.98 -5.53 4.17
C LEU A 315 -3.65 -5.82 5.63
N ILE A 316 -4.46 -6.66 6.27
CA ILE A 316 -4.26 -7.09 7.67
C ILE A 316 -4.37 -8.62 7.76
N ALA A 317 -3.42 -9.22 8.47
CA ALA A 317 -3.50 -10.62 8.89
C ALA A 317 -3.99 -10.67 10.33
N CYS A 318 -4.96 -11.54 10.65
CA CYS A 318 -5.45 -11.67 12.02
C CYS A 318 -5.97 -13.07 12.32
N ARG A 319 -6.25 -13.32 13.61
CA ARG A 319 -7.01 -14.50 14.02
C ARG A 319 -8.42 -14.49 13.43
N ALA A 320 -8.88 -15.65 12.95
CA ALA A 320 -10.11 -15.74 12.17
C ALA A 320 -11.39 -15.27 12.90
N ASP A 321 -11.49 -15.46 14.21
CA ASP A 321 -12.64 -15.01 15.03
C ASP A 321 -12.81 -13.48 15.04
N LYS A 322 -11.74 -12.73 14.75
CA LYS A 322 -11.74 -11.27 14.72
C LYS A 322 -11.94 -10.68 13.33
N ALA A 323 -11.85 -11.48 12.28
CA ALA A 323 -11.73 -10.97 10.92
C ALA A 323 -12.97 -10.24 10.40
N LEU A 324 -14.15 -10.89 10.45
CA LEU A 324 -15.41 -10.26 10.04
C LEU A 324 -15.83 -9.10 10.97
N PRO A 325 -15.69 -9.21 12.31
CA PRO A 325 -15.90 -8.07 13.21
C PRO A 325 -15.01 -6.87 12.88
N PHE A 326 -13.73 -7.09 12.57
CA PHE A 326 -12.82 -6.03 12.11
C PHE A 326 -13.27 -5.41 10.79
N ALA A 327 -13.57 -6.22 9.77
CA ALA A 327 -14.04 -5.72 8.48
C ALA A 327 -15.30 -4.85 8.60
N LEU A 328 -16.26 -5.25 9.45
CA LEU A 328 -17.46 -4.46 9.75
C LEU A 328 -17.14 -3.17 10.52
N ALA A 329 -16.25 -3.23 11.51
CA ALA A 329 -15.84 -2.06 12.28
C ALA A 329 -15.12 -1.03 11.40
N TYR A 330 -14.23 -1.49 10.52
CA TYR A 330 -13.48 -0.66 9.59
C TYR A 330 -14.39 0.03 8.57
N ALA A 331 -15.28 -0.73 7.90
CA ALA A 331 -16.26 -0.17 6.98
C ALA A 331 -17.22 0.82 7.68
N GLY A 332 -17.62 0.50 8.92
CA GLY A 332 -18.44 1.39 9.73
C GLY A 332 -17.72 2.70 10.09
N ALA A 333 -16.44 2.63 10.49
CA ALA A 333 -15.65 3.81 10.82
C ALA A 333 -15.43 4.72 9.62
N LEU A 334 -15.14 4.16 8.43
CA LEU A 334 -15.00 4.94 7.20
C LEU A 334 -16.27 5.73 6.84
N LYS A 335 -17.45 5.15 7.09
CA LYS A 335 -18.74 5.80 6.79
C LYS A 335 -18.95 7.10 7.59
N GLU A 336 -18.38 7.18 8.79
CA GLU A 336 -18.50 8.34 9.67
C GLU A 336 -17.46 9.43 9.35
N ILE A 337 -16.51 9.17 8.44
CA ILE A 337 -15.45 10.11 8.06
C ILE A 337 -15.71 10.60 6.64
N GLY A 338 -16.09 11.88 6.52
CA GLY A 338 -16.22 12.55 5.23
C GLY A 338 -14.86 12.86 4.60
N LEU A 339 -14.79 12.78 3.27
CA LEU A 339 -13.66 13.29 2.49
C LEU A 339 -13.93 14.73 2.05
N VAL A 340 -12.95 15.38 1.42
CA VAL A 340 -13.10 16.76 0.88
C VAL A 340 -14.17 16.88 -0.20
N ASP A 341 -14.56 15.78 -0.83
CA ASP A 341 -15.69 15.73 -1.78
C ASP A 341 -17.06 15.53 -1.10
N GLU A 342 -17.11 15.66 0.23
CA GLU A 342 -18.29 15.53 1.11
C GLU A 342 -18.91 14.12 1.13
N THR A 343 -18.23 13.11 0.58
CA THR A 343 -18.71 11.74 0.57
C THR A 343 -17.73 10.79 1.28
N PRO A 344 -18.21 9.89 2.16
CA PRO A 344 -17.34 8.91 2.79
C PRO A 344 -16.65 7.98 1.79
N LEU A 345 -15.57 7.32 2.21
CA LEU A 345 -14.94 6.28 1.42
C LEU A 345 -15.66 4.94 1.64
N ASP A 346 -16.22 4.37 0.57
CA ASP A 346 -16.66 2.98 0.57
C ASP A 346 -15.52 2.06 0.12
N VAL A 347 -15.47 0.85 0.66
CA VAL A 347 -14.45 -0.16 0.33
C VAL A 347 -15.07 -1.49 -0.09
N GLY A 348 -14.39 -2.20 -0.99
CA GLY A 348 -14.60 -3.63 -1.21
C GLY A 348 -13.64 -4.41 -0.34
N ILE A 349 -14.15 -5.26 0.54
CA ILE A 349 -13.34 -6.03 1.50
C ILE A 349 -13.43 -7.51 1.16
N GLY A 350 -12.28 -8.15 0.98
CA GLY A 350 -12.14 -9.60 0.84
C GLY A 350 -11.53 -10.22 2.09
N VAL A 351 -12.20 -11.22 2.68
CA VAL A 351 -11.74 -11.95 3.87
C VAL A 351 -11.49 -13.41 3.53
N ALA A 352 -10.22 -13.79 3.41
CA ALA A 352 -9.80 -15.16 3.15
C ALA A 352 -9.33 -15.83 4.44
N ILE A 353 -9.89 -16.98 4.80
CA ILE A 353 -9.63 -17.68 6.06
C ILE A 353 -9.09 -19.08 5.77
N ALA A 354 -7.91 -19.43 6.29
CA ALA A 354 -7.29 -20.74 6.10
C ALA A 354 -6.45 -21.16 7.31
N LYS A 355 -5.95 -22.40 7.31
CA LYS A 355 -4.94 -22.82 8.31
C LYS A 355 -3.67 -21.97 8.14
N ALA A 356 -2.97 -21.70 9.24
CA ALA A 356 -1.73 -20.90 9.22
C ALA A 356 -0.61 -21.50 8.32
N SER A 357 -0.66 -22.79 8.02
CA SER A 357 0.26 -23.46 7.09
C SER A 357 -0.12 -23.31 5.62
N TYR A 358 -1.25 -22.67 5.30
CA TYR A 358 -1.68 -22.46 3.92
C TYR A 358 -0.76 -21.43 3.24
N PRO A 359 -0.34 -21.65 1.98
CA PRO A 359 0.60 -20.75 1.32
C PRO A 359 0.07 -19.31 1.26
N LEU A 360 0.83 -18.37 1.82
CA LEU A 360 0.40 -16.96 1.96
C LEU A 360 0.05 -16.32 0.63
N HIS A 361 0.85 -16.54 -0.43
CA HIS A 361 0.58 -15.98 -1.77
C HIS A 361 -0.79 -16.39 -2.32
N ARG A 362 -1.27 -17.61 -2.01
CA ARG A 362 -2.61 -18.06 -2.41
C ARG A 362 -3.69 -17.45 -1.55
N LEU A 363 -3.42 -17.29 -0.26
CA LEU A 363 -4.36 -16.63 0.64
C LEU A 363 -4.56 -15.16 0.25
N HIS A 364 -3.47 -14.49 -0.14
CA HIS A 364 -3.47 -13.13 -0.68
C HIS A 364 -4.27 -13.04 -1.97
N ALA A 365 -3.96 -13.87 -2.97
CA ALA A 365 -4.71 -13.89 -4.23
C ALA A 365 -6.21 -14.16 -4.02
N LEU A 366 -6.56 -15.00 -3.04
CA LEU A 366 -7.95 -15.23 -2.66
C LEU A 366 -8.59 -13.98 -2.02
N ALA A 367 -7.90 -13.30 -1.10
CA ALA A 367 -8.40 -12.07 -0.48
C ALA A 367 -8.62 -10.97 -1.53
N GLU A 368 -7.70 -10.81 -2.49
CA GLU A 368 -7.83 -9.92 -3.64
C GLU A 368 -9.05 -10.26 -4.51
N ALA A 369 -9.22 -11.53 -4.87
CA ALA A 369 -10.35 -11.98 -5.67
C ALA A 369 -11.70 -11.72 -4.98
N LEU A 370 -11.75 -11.86 -3.65
CA LEU A 370 -12.93 -11.55 -2.83
C LEU A 370 -13.17 -10.04 -2.74
N ALA A 371 -12.14 -9.21 -2.58
CA ALA A 371 -12.28 -7.76 -2.62
C ALA A 371 -12.81 -7.31 -3.98
N ALA A 372 -12.25 -7.82 -5.08
CA ALA A 372 -12.73 -7.55 -6.44
C ALA A 372 -14.19 -8.00 -6.66
N SER A 373 -14.59 -9.13 -6.06
CA SER A 373 -15.98 -9.62 -6.03
C SER A 373 -16.90 -8.62 -5.31
N ALA A 374 -16.51 -8.16 -4.12
CA ALA A 374 -17.23 -7.14 -3.37
C ALA A 374 -17.38 -5.82 -4.14
N LYS A 375 -16.31 -5.33 -4.79
CA LYS A 375 -16.36 -4.13 -5.64
C LYS A 375 -17.31 -4.30 -6.84
N ARG A 376 -17.44 -5.51 -7.37
CA ARG A 376 -18.38 -5.82 -8.47
C ARG A 376 -19.82 -5.65 -8.01
N LEU A 377 -20.15 -6.15 -6.81
CA LEU A 377 -21.48 -5.96 -6.23
C LEU A 377 -21.74 -4.49 -5.90
N HIS A 378 -20.75 -3.76 -5.38
CA HIS A 378 -20.85 -2.31 -5.17
C HIS A 378 -21.15 -1.57 -6.48
N ARG A 379 -20.44 -1.86 -7.58
CA ARG A 379 -20.72 -1.27 -8.90
C ARG A 379 -22.14 -1.55 -9.40
N ALA A 380 -22.66 -2.75 -9.15
CA ALA A 380 -24.03 -3.13 -9.51
C ALA A 380 -25.09 -2.49 -8.59
N LYS A 381 -24.75 -2.21 -7.33
CA LYS A 381 -25.64 -1.64 -6.30
C LYS A 381 -24.91 -0.61 -5.43
N PRO A 382 -24.60 0.60 -5.95
CA PRO A 382 -23.78 1.59 -5.23
C PRO A 382 -24.39 2.04 -3.90
N SER A 383 -25.72 2.02 -3.78
CA SER A 383 -26.45 2.39 -2.56
C SER A 383 -26.16 1.49 -1.35
N ARG A 384 -25.46 0.36 -1.53
CA ARG A 384 -25.06 -0.53 -0.44
C ARG A 384 -23.80 -0.08 0.31
N GLY A 385 -23.10 0.93 -0.21
CA GLY A 385 -21.84 1.39 0.35
C GLY A 385 -20.75 0.31 0.30
N SER A 386 -19.99 0.17 1.37
CA SER A 386 -18.96 -0.85 1.54
C SER A 386 -19.53 -2.28 1.52
N VAL A 387 -18.82 -3.20 0.85
CA VAL A 387 -19.24 -4.60 0.69
C VAL A 387 -18.14 -5.52 1.20
N ILE A 388 -18.52 -6.57 1.93
CA ILE A 388 -17.60 -7.61 2.41
C ILE A 388 -17.93 -8.92 1.70
N ASP A 389 -16.92 -9.54 1.11
CA ASP A 389 -16.96 -10.91 0.61
C ASP A 389 -15.95 -11.78 1.38
N TRP A 390 -16.26 -13.06 1.59
CA TRP A 390 -15.44 -13.95 2.41
C TRP A 390 -15.42 -15.40 1.93
N GLN A 391 -14.34 -16.10 2.27
CA GLN A 391 -14.19 -17.54 2.00
C GLN A 391 -13.36 -18.21 3.09
N VAL A 392 -13.81 -19.39 3.54
CA VAL A 392 -13.02 -20.29 4.40
C VAL A 392 -12.48 -21.42 3.52
N VAL A 393 -11.18 -21.66 3.59
CA VAL A 393 -10.46 -22.70 2.85
C VAL A 393 -10.03 -23.78 3.83
N THR A 394 -10.64 -24.96 3.68
CA THR A 394 -10.30 -26.17 4.46
C THR A 394 -9.42 -27.15 3.69
N ASN A 395 -9.36 -27.01 2.36
CA ASN A 395 -8.65 -27.90 1.47
C ASN A 395 -7.25 -27.36 1.15
N SER A 396 -6.35 -28.23 0.67
CA SER A 396 -5.00 -27.85 0.25
C SER A 396 -4.97 -27.01 -1.04
N TRP A 397 -6.07 -26.99 -1.80
CA TRP A 397 -6.19 -26.31 -3.08
C TRP A 397 -7.53 -25.57 -3.21
N PHE A 398 -7.49 -24.35 -3.73
CA PHE A 398 -8.66 -23.52 -4.05
C PHE A 398 -8.35 -22.73 -5.33
N ASP A 399 -8.94 -23.13 -6.47
CA ASP A 399 -8.65 -22.52 -7.78
C ASP A 399 -9.31 -21.16 -7.98
N ASP A 400 -10.65 -21.11 -7.87
CA ASP A 400 -11.44 -19.93 -8.22
C ASP A 400 -12.68 -19.81 -7.33
N VAL A 401 -12.91 -18.59 -6.83
CA VAL A 401 -14.05 -18.27 -5.95
C VAL A 401 -15.38 -18.59 -6.64
N ALA A 402 -15.51 -18.21 -7.91
CA ALA A 402 -16.76 -18.40 -8.62
C ALA A 402 -17.03 -19.88 -8.92
N GLN A 403 -16.02 -20.65 -9.32
CA GLN A 403 -16.13 -22.10 -9.50
C GLN A 403 -16.45 -22.82 -8.20
N ALA A 404 -15.73 -22.53 -7.11
CA ALA A 404 -15.97 -23.16 -5.81
C ALA A 404 -17.39 -22.91 -5.31
N ARG A 405 -17.90 -21.68 -5.45
CA ARG A 405 -19.28 -21.33 -5.08
C ARG A 405 -20.32 -21.92 -6.01
N ARG A 406 -20.08 -21.98 -7.33
CA ARG A 406 -21.00 -22.68 -8.24
C ARG A 406 -21.15 -24.15 -7.87
N ALA A 407 -20.08 -24.82 -7.45
CA ALA A 407 -20.14 -26.21 -7.01
C ALA A 407 -20.83 -26.38 -5.64
N ALA A 408 -20.52 -25.51 -4.68
CA ALA A 408 -21.01 -25.63 -3.31
C ALA A 408 -22.43 -25.08 -3.12
N ASP A 409 -22.71 -23.92 -3.71
CA ASP A 409 -23.86 -23.06 -3.38
C ASP A 409 -24.92 -23.04 -4.50
N CYS A 410 -24.64 -23.56 -5.70
CA CYS A 410 -25.65 -23.68 -6.76
C CYS A 410 -26.18 -25.11 -6.84
N ARG A 411 -27.51 -25.25 -6.85
CA ARG A 411 -28.18 -26.53 -7.11
C ARG A 411 -28.97 -26.39 -8.40
N ARG A 412 -28.69 -27.28 -9.35
CA ARG A 412 -29.48 -27.47 -10.56
C ARG A 412 -30.47 -28.59 -10.33
N TYR A 413 -31.73 -28.36 -10.67
CA TYR A 413 -32.81 -29.34 -10.54
C TYR A 413 -33.84 -29.15 -11.66
N THR A 414 -34.62 -30.18 -11.95
CA THR A 414 -35.62 -30.14 -13.03
C THR A 414 -37.01 -30.01 -12.44
N VAL A 415 -37.78 -29.02 -12.89
CA VAL A 415 -39.21 -28.85 -12.58
C VAL A 415 -39.98 -28.83 -13.90
N ASP A 416 -40.97 -29.71 -14.04
CA ASP A 416 -41.82 -29.81 -15.24
C ASP A 416 -41.04 -29.87 -16.58
N GLY A 417 -39.90 -30.58 -16.58
CA GLY A 417 -39.04 -30.73 -17.75
C GLY A 417 -38.14 -29.52 -18.06
N LYS A 418 -38.13 -28.48 -17.23
CA LYS A 418 -37.21 -27.33 -17.34
C LYS A 418 -36.12 -27.42 -16.29
N GLU A 419 -34.88 -27.17 -16.72
CA GLU A 419 -33.75 -27.02 -15.80
C GLU A 419 -33.85 -25.67 -15.08
N GLU A 420 -33.93 -25.70 -13.76
CA GLU A 420 -33.85 -24.54 -12.89
C GLU A 420 -32.55 -24.57 -12.08
N SER A 421 -32.09 -23.39 -11.66
CA SER A 421 -30.94 -23.25 -10.76
C SER A 421 -31.28 -22.35 -9.59
N VAL A 422 -30.98 -22.83 -8.38
CA VAL A 422 -31.12 -22.05 -7.15
C VAL A 422 -29.75 -21.79 -6.54
N VAL A 423 -29.53 -20.54 -6.13
CA VAL A 423 -28.34 -20.13 -5.38
C VAL A 423 -28.70 -20.15 -3.89
N LEU A 424 -28.02 -21.01 -3.13
CA LEU A 424 -28.24 -21.25 -1.71
C LEU A 424 -27.50 -20.25 -0.80
N SER A 425 -26.89 -19.22 -1.38
CA SER A 425 -26.01 -18.27 -0.69
C SER A 425 -26.37 -16.84 -1.04
N ARG A 426 -26.18 -15.93 -0.09
CA ARG A 426 -26.28 -14.47 -0.28
C ARG A 426 -24.92 -13.79 -0.42
N ARG A 427 -23.85 -14.57 -0.57
CA ARG A 427 -22.52 -14.01 -0.84
C ARG A 427 -22.52 -13.22 -2.16
N PRO A 428 -21.70 -12.16 -2.28
CA PRO A 428 -21.58 -11.34 -3.49
C PRO A 428 -21.33 -12.10 -4.79
#